data_AF-A0A497LHM5-F1
#
_entry.id   AF-A0A497LHM5-F1
#
_cell.length_a   1.000
_cell.length_b   1.000
_cell.length_c   1.000
_cell.angle_alpha   90.00
_cell.angle_beta   90.00
_cell.angle_gamma   90.00
#
_symmetry.space_group_name_H-M   'P 1'
#
loop_
_entity.id
_entity.type
_entity.pdbx_description
1 polymer ?
#
loop_
_entity_poly.entity_id
_entity_poly.type
_entity_poly.pdbx_seq_one_letter_code
_entity_poly.pdbx_strand_id
1 'polypeptide(L)'
;PELVSKDDVSYWSFNFTLKRVPWWRPGFRFAEDNIEIRCRFYNTTTTETPDPSHPEYNYTVAAGQLKFDFVVSRWQWNIDKIKNFVDWLNVTHPELNITIPTYKTGLALWINMASIKLEDISAAENDIQNQQENVERKSQMQAATLNDQYYSVSTNETQKGQYERQLKLTNRFRERARIQFARRERTFAGFLEFVPWARLLNETGGTVKYVNVTASYIAAGHHLRLFLCYPYFGNHTLEHDPTIGLASAPTIPTLINPIMLAILIGATIAIAIAIASIKIRKKTVNIVNVQ
;
A
#
# COMPACT_ATOMS: atom_id res chain seq x y z
N PRO A 1 19.26 1.81 0.31
CA PRO A 1 18.75 2.86 -0.59
C PRO A 1 19.81 3.26 -1.60
N GLU A 2 19.43 3.47 -2.85
CA GLU A 2 20.31 3.78 -3.96
C GLU A 2 19.75 4.96 -4.76
N LEU A 3 20.62 5.90 -5.15
CA LEU A 3 20.23 6.98 -6.04
C LEU A 3 20.34 6.46 -7.48
N VAL A 4 19.21 6.39 -8.17
CA VAL A 4 19.16 6.06 -9.60
C VAL A 4 19.01 7.37 -10.36
N SER A 5 19.88 7.62 -11.33
CA SER A 5 19.80 8.79 -12.20
C SER A 5 20.19 8.39 -13.62
N LYS A 6 19.26 8.56 -14.55
CA LYS A 6 19.42 8.26 -15.97
C LYS A 6 18.62 9.27 -16.79
N ASP A 7 19.30 9.94 -17.73
CA ASP A 7 18.72 11.01 -18.53
C ASP A 7 18.07 12.09 -17.63
N ASP A 8 16.81 12.45 -17.86
CA ASP A 8 16.07 13.43 -17.05
C ASP A 8 15.36 12.82 -15.81
N VAL A 9 15.56 11.51 -15.57
CA VAL A 9 14.92 10.77 -14.48
C VAL A 9 15.88 10.60 -13.31
N SER A 10 15.48 11.07 -12.12
CA SER A 10 16.22 10.86 -10.88
C SER A 10 15.27 10.46 -9.74
N TYR A 11 15.60 9.36 -9.05
CA TYR A 11 14.83 8.89 -7.89
C TYR A 11 15.70 8.09 -6.92
N TRP A 12 15.27 8.04 -5.66
CA TRP A 12 15.82 7.12 -4.67
C TRP A 12 15.06 5.80 -4.69
N SER A 13 15.78 4.69 -4.86
CA SER A 13 15.26 3.33 -4.83
C SER A 13 15.57 2.65 -3.50
N PHE A 14 14.60 1.99 -2.90
CA PHE A 14 14.79 1.13 -1.73
C PHE A 14 13.65 0.13 -1.62
N ASN A 15 13.86 -0.99 -0.92
CA ASN A 15 12.84 -2.01 -0.75
C ASN A 15 12.71 -2.44 0.72
N PHE A 16 11.51 -2.89 1.06
CA PHE A 16 11.24 -3.63 2.28
C PHE A 16 10.92 -5.07 1.90
N THR A 17 11.73 -6.00 2.36
CA THR A 17 11.49 -7.44 2.15
C THR A 17 11.18 -8.08 3.50
N LEU A 18 10.12 -8.88 3.55
CA LEU A 18 9.80 -9.66 4.74
C LEU A 18 10.86 -10.75 4.93
N LYS A 19 11.88 -10.50 5.76
CA LYS A 19 12.97 -11.47 6.00
C LYS A 19 12.64 -12.53 7.04
N ARG A 20 11.81 -12.18 8.01
CA ARG A 20 11.51 -13.06 9.13
C ARG A 20 10.12 -12.81 9.67
N VAL A 21 9.33 -13.87 9.79
CA VAL A 21 8.07 -13.84 10.51
C VAL A 21 8.29 -14.07 12.01
N PRO A 22 7.42 -13.54 12.88
CA PRO A 22 7.51 -13.81 14.30
C PRO A 22 7.49 -15.31 14.62
N TRP A 23 8.28 -15.73 15.60
CA TRP A 23 8.44 -17.15 15.95
C TRP A 23 7.13 -17.82 16.40
N TRP A 24 6.19 -17.05 16.96
CA TRP A 24 4.84 -17.51 17.34
C TRP A 24 3.87 -17.65 16.15
N ARG A 25 4.29 -17.32 14.92
CA ARG A 25 3.51 -17.48 13.68
C ARG A 25 4.25 -18.33 12.65
N PRO A 26 4.70 -19.56 12.99
CA PRO A 26 5.53 -20.38 12.10
C PRO A 26 4.81 -20.80 10.81
N GLY A 27 3.47 -20.80 10.80
CA GLY A 27 2.67 -21.09 9.62
C GLY A 27 2.84 -20.11 8.46
N PHE A 28 3.43 -18.93 8.71
CA PHE A 28 3.69 -17.90 7.69
C PHE A 28 5.14 -17.87 7.19
N ARG A 29 6.01 -18.82 7.57
CA ARG A 29 7.40 -18.88 7.07
C ARG A 29 7.49 -18.94 5.54
N PHE A 30 6.46 -19.46 4.86
CA PHE A 30 6.41 -19.44 3.40
C PHE A 30 6.42 -18.03 2.80
N ALA A 31 6.06 -16.99 3.58
CA ALA A 31 6.05 -15.61 3.13
C ALA A 31 7.41 -14.90 3.28
N GLU A 32 8.36 -15.50 4.02
CA GLU A 32 9.72 -14.98 4.16
C GLU A 32 10.39 -14.95 2.77
N ASP A 33 11.07 -13.84 2.46
CA ASP A 33 11.68 -13.51 1.17
C ASP A 33 10.73 -13.41 -0.04
N ASN A 34 9.42 -13.57 0.20
CA ASN A 34 8.41 -13.67 -0.85
C ASN A 34 7.43 -12.48 -0.87
N ILE A 35 7.49 -11.60 0.14
CA ILE A 35 6.77 -10.32 0.16
C ILE A 35 7.77 -9.18 0.08
N GLU A 36 7.56 -8.30 -0.89
CA GLU A 36 8.40 -7.13 -1.11
C GLU A 36 7.54 -5.88 -1.36
N ILE A 37 7.94 -4.77 -0.73
CA ILE A 37 7.45 -3.43 -1.07
C ILE A 37 8.61 -2.68 -1.70
N ARG A 38 8.52 -2.41 -3.01
CA ARG A 38 9.56 -1.71 -3.77
C ARG A 38 9.25 -0.23 -3.86
N CYS A 39 10.05 0.61 -3.25
CA CYS A 39 9.83 2.04 -3.15
C CYS A 39 10.72 2.82 -4.11
N ARG A 40 10.11 3.82 -4.77
CA ARG A 40 10.81 4.82 -5.60
C ARG A 40 10.34 6.21 -5.21
N PHE A 41 11.25 7.00 -4.64
CA PHE A 41 10.99 8.39 -4.31
C PHE A 41 11.55 9.31 -5.41
N TYR A 42 10.66 9.95 -6.16
CA TYR A 42 11.04 10.72 -7.35
C TYR A 42 11.57 12.12 -7.01
N ASN A 43 12.77 12.44 -7.49
CA ASN A 43 13.32 13.80 -7.42
C ASN A 43 12.88 14.65 -8.61
N THR A 44 12.65 14.02 -9.77
CA THR A 44 12.15 14.67 -10.98
C THR A 44 10.79 14.11 -11.37
N THR A 45 9.93 14.95 -11.95
CA THR A 45 8.66 14.50 -12.52
C THR A 45 8.94 13.57 -13.68
N THR A 46 8.43 12.34 -13.61
CA THR A 46 8.77 11.25 -14.53
C THR A 46 7.51 10.52 -14.97
N THR A 47 7.46 10.10 -16.23
CA THR A 47 6.44 9.17 -16.72
C THR A 47 6.90 7.74 -16.47
N GLU A 48 6.19 7.01 -15.62
CA GLU A 48 6.40 5.59 -15.42
C GLU A 48 5.55 4.77 -16.40
N THR A 49 6.15 3.70 -16.92
CA THR A 49 5.48 2.68 -17.74
C THR A 49 5.65 1.34 -17.01
N PRO A 50 4.69 0.91 -16.17
CA PRO A 50 4.90 -0.27 -15.33
C PRO A 50 5.08 -1.54 -16.12
N ASP A 51 4.36 -1.67 -17.24
CA ASP A 51 4.48 -2.80 -18.14
C ASP A 51 5.08 -2.36 -19.48
N PRO A 52 6.37 -2.65 -19.74
CA PRO A 52 7.03 -2.28 -21.00
C PRO A 52 6.34 -2.89 -22.24
N SER A 53 5.60 -3.98 -22.09
CA SER A 53 4.84 -4.62 -23.18
C SER A 53 3.56 -3.85 -23.52
N HIS A 54 3.13 -2.95 -22.62
CA HIS A 54 1.95 -2.10 -22.74
C HIS A 54 2.33 -0.64 -22.49
N PRO A 55 3.14 -0.01 -23.38
CA PRO A 55 3.64 1.35 -23.19
C PRO A 55 2.55 2.42 -23.16
N GLU A 56 1.36 2.11 -23.70
CA GLU A 56 0.17 2.96 -23.58
C GLU A 56 -0.37 3.03 -22.15
N TYR A 57 0.02 2.10 -21.28
CA TYR A 57 -0.22 2.16 -19.85
C TYR A 57 0.97 2.84 -19.17
N ASN A 58 0.89 4.16 -19.12
CA ASN A 58 1.84 4.99 -18.42
C ASN A 58 1.14 6.06 -17.58
N TYR A 59 1.89 6.69 -16.68
CA TYR A 59 1.40 7.78 -15.85
C TYR A 59 2.54 8.63 -15.34
N THR A 60 2.22 9.88 -15.07
CA THR A 60 3.17 10.85 -14.53
C THR A 60 3.22 10.75 -13.00
N VAL A 61 4.40 10.46 -12.48
CA VAL A 61 4.75 10.59 -11.06
C VAL A 61 5.45 11.93 -10.89
N ALA A 62 4.88 12.82 -10.07
CA ALA A 62 5.48 14.13 -9.86
C ALA A 62 6.69 14.06 -8.94
N ALA A 63 7.62 15.01 -9.09
CA ALA A 63 8.70 15.20 -8.13
C ALA A 63 8.15 15.31 -6.69
N GLY A 64 8.76 14.59 -5.76
CA GLY A 64 8.34 14.51 -4.36
C GLY A 64 7.34 13.40 -4.04
N GLN A 65 6.88 12.63 -5.03
CA GLN A 65 5.98 11.52 -4.81
C GLN A 65 6.74 10.22 -4.54
N LEU A 66 6.17 9.39 -3.66
CA LEU A 66 6.66 8.06 -3.36
C LEU A 66 5.79 7.06 -4.11
N LYS A 67 6.37 6.36 -5.08
CA LYS A 67 5.75 5.18 -5.63
C LYS A 67 6.17 3.97 -4.79
N PHE A 68 5.24 3.03 -4.60
CA PHE A 68 5.59 1.72 -4.05
C PHE A 68 4.90 0.61 -4.83
N ASP A 69 5.63 -0.44 -5.21
CA ASP A 69 5.04 -1.65 -5.78
C ASP A 69 4.88 -2.70 -4.68
N PHE A 70 3.70 -3.30 -4.56
CA PHE A 70 3.45 -4.44 -3.70
C PHE A 70 3.63 -5.73 -4.49
N VAL A 71 4.63 -6.52 -4.10
CA VAL A 71 5.02 -7.75 -4.80
C VAL A 71 4.87 -8.95 -3.86
N VAL A 72 4.13 -9.95 -4.33
CA VAL A 72 3.90 -11.20 -3.62
C VAL A 72 4.22 -12.38 -4.52
N SER A 73 5.27 -13.10 -4.17
CA SER A 73 5.73 -14.30 -4.86
C SER A 73 5.38 -15.54 -4.04
N ARG A 74 5.24 -16.71 -4.69
CA ARG A 74 5.16 -18.03 -4.02
C ARG A 74 4.19 -18.09 -2.82
N TRP A 75 3.07 -17.37 -2.90
CA TRP A 75 2.08 -17.35 -1.84
C TRP A 75 1.43 -18.74 -1.70
N GLN A 76 1.42 -19.29 -0.49
CA GLN A 76 0.76 -20.57 -0.24
C GLN A 76 -0.72 -20.35 0.10
N TRP A 77 -1.60 -20.76 -0.79
CA TRP A 77 -3.03 -20.66 -0.55
C TRP A 77 -3.55 -21.81 0.30
N ASN A 78 -4.42 -21.47 1.26
CA ASN A 78 -5.14 -22.48 2.03
C ASN A 78 -6.01 -23.38 1.13
N ILE A 79 -6.54 -22.82 0.04
CA ILE A 79 -7.37 -23.56 -0.92
C ILE A 79 -6.60 -24.71 -1.58
N ASP A 80 -5.32 -24.49 -1.89
CA ASP A 80 -4.47 -25.49 -2.53
C ASP A 80 -4.18 -26.65 -1.57
N LYS A 81 -4.03 -26.34 -0.28
CA LYS A 81 -3.77 -27.35 0.77
C LYS A 81 -4.96 -28.28 1.02
N ILE A 82 -6.19 -27.77 0.90
CA ILE A 82 -7.40 -28.57 1.12
C ILE A 82 -7.91 -29.25 -0.16
N LYS A 83 -7.39 -28.88 -1.33
CA LYS A 83 -7.81 -29.43 -2.62
C LYS A 83 -7.70 -30.96 -2.64
N ASN A 84 -6.56 -31.50 -2.21
CA ASN A 84 -6.35 -32.96 -2.17
C ASN A 84 -7.37 -33.69 -1.28
N PHE A 85 -7.73 -33.08 -0.16
CA PHE A 85 -8.72 -33.64 0.76
C PHE A 85 -10.13 -33.64 0.14
N VAL A 86 -10.51 -32.55 -0.52
CA VAL A 86 -11.80 -32.49 -1.20
C VAL A 86 -11.87 -33.40 -2.42
N ASP A 87 -10.79 -33.50 -3.20
CA ASP A 87 -10.70 -34.44 -4.32
C ASP A 87 -10.87 -35.89 -3.82
N TRP A 88 -10.25 -36.24 -2.68
CA TRP A 88 -10.42 -37.54 -2.03
C TRP A 88 -11.86 -37.79 -1.56
N LEU A 89 -12.52 -36.78 -0.96
CA LEU A 89 -13.91 -36.88 -0.53
C LEU A 89 -14.86 -37.07 -1.72
N ASN A 90 -14.65 -36.36 -2.82
CA ASN A 90 -15.49 -36.50 -4.01
C ASN A 90 -15.39 -37.89 -4.66
N VAL A 91 -14.25 -38.57 -4.48
CA VAL A 91 -14.05 -39.96 -4.96
C VAL A 91 -14.62 -40.97 -3.97
N THR A 92 -14.38 -40.80 -2.67
CA THR A 92 -14.72 -41.80 -1.64
C THR A 92 -16.16 -41.66 -1.13
N HIS A 93 -16.69 -40.45 -1.18
CA HIS A 93 -18.00 -40.05 -0.66
C HIS A 93 -18.73 -39.14 -1.65
N PRO A 94 -19.03 -39.62 -2.88
CA PRO A 94 -19.68 -38.82 -3.92
C PRO A 94 -21.05 -38.27 -3.50
N GLU A 95 -21.73 -38.93 -2.55
CA GLU A 95 -22.99 -38.50 -1.96
C GLU A 95 -22.92 -37.15 -1.25
N LEU A 96 -21.74 -36.71 -0.80
CA LEU A 96 -21.56 -35.43 -0.10
C LEU A 96 -21.59 -34.23 -1.05
N ASN A 97 -21.38 -34.45 -2.36
CA ASN A 97 -21.42 -33.42 -3.42
C ASN A 97 -20.69 -32.11 -3.03
N ILE A 98 -19.46 -32.22 -2.55
CA ILE A 98 -18.70 -31.09 -2.01
C ILE A 98 -18.10 -30.30 -3.17
N THR A 99 -18.51 -29.04 -3.28
CA THR A 99 -17.95 -28.10 -4.25
C THR A 99 -17.14 -27.03 -3.54
N ILE A 100 -15.85 -26.90 -3.89
CA ILE A 100 -15.03 -25.77 -3.47
C ILE A 100 -15.28 -24.61 -4.45
N PRO A 101 -15.79 -23.46 -3.99
CA PRO A 101 -15.86 -22.28 -4.83
C PRO A 101 -14.44 -21.73 -5.06
N THR A 102 -13.95 -21.85 -6.29
CA THR A 102 -12.58 -21.48 -6.72
C THR A 102 -12.28 -19.98 -6.56
N TYR A 103 -13.31 -19.14 -6.44
CA TYR A 103 -13.19 -17.67 -6.46
C TYR A 103 -13.44 -16.98 -5.12
N LYS A 104 -13.53 -17.72 -4.00
CA LYS A 104 -13.80 -17.14 -2.67
C LYS A 104 -12.55 -16.90 -1.82
N THR A 105 -11.36 -17.26 -2.29
CA THR A 105 -10.11 -16.95 -1.59
C THR A 105 -9.45 -15.71 -2.17
N GLY A 106 -8.86 -14.90 -1.29
CA GLY A 106 -8.16 -13.69 -1.66
C GLY A 106 -7.14 -13.31 -0.59
N LEU A 107 -6.21 -12.46 -1.00
CA LEU A 107 -5.21 -11.83 -0.14
C LEU A 107 -5.61 -10.37 0.03
N ALA A 108 -5.57 -9.84 1.25
CA ALA A 108 -5.80 -8.43 1.50
C ALA A 108 -4.52 -7.78 2.03
N LEU A 109 -4.10 -6.68 1.39
CA LEU A 109 -3.10 -5.76 1.91
C LEU A 109 -3.82 -4.73 2.78
N TRP A 110 -3.42 -4.64 4.04
CA TRP A 110 -3.98 -3.69 4.98
C TRP A 110 -3.14 -2.41 4.95
N ILE A 111 -3.78 -1.29 4.66
CA ILE A 111 -3.16 0.03 4.67
C ILE A 111 -3.86 0.95 5.68
N ASN A 112 -3.13 1.46 6.67
CA ASN A 112 -3.60 2.49 7.60
C ASN A 112 -3.17 3.88 7.11
N MET A 113 -4.13 4.69 6.67
CA MET A 113 -3.90 6.09 6.31
C MET A 113 -4.18 6.98 7.54
N ALA A 114 -3.16 7.70 7.98
CA ALA A 114 -3.16 8.49 9.22
C ALA A 114 -2.57 9.90 8.98
N SER A 115 -2.85 10.84 9.89
CA SER A 115 -2.24 12.18 9.87
C SER A 115 -1.62 12.47 11.23
N ILE A 116 -0.30 12.55 11.35
CA ILE A 116 0.40 12.78 12.64
C ILE A 116 1.31 14.00 12.59
N LYS A 117 1.66 14.62 13.72
CA LYS A 117 2.61 15.75 13.69
C LYS A 117 4.03 15.24 13.55
N LEU A 118 4.89 16.03 12.89
CA LEU A 118 6.30 15.67 12.69
C LEU A 118 7.08 15.56 14.01
N GLU A 119 6.75 16.38 15.01
CA GLU A 119 7.33 16.28 16.36
C GLU A 119 7.01 14.94 17.05
N ASP A 120 5.87 14.33 16.70
CA ASP A 120 5.47 13.02 17.23
C ASP A 120 6.20 11.85 16.54
N ILE A 121 6.86 12.11 15.40
CA ILE A 121 7.69 11.15 14.62
C ILE A 121 9.06 10.98 15.27
N SER A 122 9.72 12.06 15.72
CA SER A 122 11.05 11.97 16.38
C SER A 122 11.03 11.16 17.69
N ALA A 123 9.88 11.08 18.37
CA ALA A 123 9.71 10.20 19.51
C ALA A 123 9.50 8.71 19.11
N ALA A 124 9.20 8.43 17.84
CA ALA A 124 8.96 7.08 17.30
C ALA A 124 10.23 6.41 16.74
N GLU A 125 11.34 7.15 16.59
CA GLU A 125 12.65 6.62 16.16
C GLU A 125 13.28 5.69 17.21
N ASN A 126 13.01 5.92 18.50
CA ASN A 126 13.49 5.05 19.59
C ASN A 126 12.63 3.78 19.77
N ASP A 127 11.45 3.72 19.16
CA ASP A 127 10.43 2.67 19.35
C ASP A 127 10.16 1.87 18.07
N ILE A 128 11.19 1.56 17.28
CA ILE A 128 11.08 0.80 16.00
C ILE A 128 10.38 -0.57 16.20
N GLN A 129 10.33 -1.12 17.41
CA GLN A 129 9.61 -2.36 17.73
C GLN A 129 8.10 -2.19 18.03
N ASN A 130 7.59 -0.98 18.28
CA ASN A 130 6.19 -0.71 18.69
C ASN A 130 5.45 0.32 17.80
N GLN A 131 5.90 0.54 16.56
CA GLN A 131 5.40 1.64 15.71
C GLN A 131 3.92 1.53 15.30
N GLN A 132 3.35 0.32 15.24
CA GLN A 132 1.97 0.09 14.76
C GLN A 132 0.91 0.78 15.63
N GLU A 133 0.93 0.54 16.94
CA GLU A 133 -0.02 1.17 17.88
C GLU A 133 0.22 2.68 18.00
N ASN A 134 1.47 3.12 17.82
CA ASN A 134 1.84 4.52 17.96
C ASN A 134 1.28 5.39 16.83
N VAL A 135 1.29 4.93 15.57
CA VAL A 135 0.74 5.71 14.44
C VAL A 135 -0.78 5.84 14.54
N GLU A 136 -1.49 4.75 14.83
CA GLU A 136 -2.95 4.76 14.99
C GLU A 136 -3.38 5.68 16.16
N ARG A 137 -2.70 5.58 17.32
CA ARG A 137 -3.04 6.37 18.52
C ARG A 137 -2.70 7.85 18.38
N LYS A 138 -1.67 8.20 17.60
CA LYS A 138 -1.24 9.60 17.39
C LYS A 138 -1.96 10.28 16.23
N SER A 139 -2.73 9.52 15.45
CA SER A 139 -3.42 10.07 14.28
C SER A 139 -4.45 11.12 14.66
N GLN A 140 -4.43 12.21 13.91
CA GLN A 140 -5.31 13.39 14.01
C GLN A 140 -6.15 13.54 12.72
N MET A 141 -6.21 12.51 11.88
CA MET A 141 -7.00 12.54 10.66
C MET A 141 -8.47 12.71 11.03
N GLN A 142 -9.16 13.62 10.34
CA GLN A 142 -10.58 13.88 10.59
C GLN A 142 -11.46 13.28 9.48
N ALA A 143 -10.96 13.27 8.24
CA ALA A 143 -11.69 12.72 7.11
C ALA A 143 -10.78 12.39 5.93
N ALA A 144 -11.33 11.60 5.01
CA ALA A 144 -10.82 11.37 3.66
C ALA A 144 -11.88 11.74 2.62
N THR A 145 -11.44 12.03 1.41
CA THR A 145 -12.29 12.08 0.22
C THR A 145 -12.08 10.80 -0.57
N LEU A 146 -13.14 10.01 -0.76
CA LEU A 146 -13.17 8.79 -1.56
C LEU A 146 -14.19 8.98 -2.70
N ASN A 147 -13.78 8.82 -3.96
CA ASN A 147 -14.65 9.07 -5.12
C ASN A 147 -15.36 10.43 -5.06
N ASP A 148 -14.60 11.48 -4.71
CA ASP A 148 -15.10 12.85 -4.51
C ASP A 148 -16.15 13.02 -3.39
N GLN A 149 -16.37 11.97 -2.57
CA GLN A 149 -17.26 12.01 -1.41
C GLN A 149 -16.48 12.14 -0.11
N TYR A 150 -16.91 13.08 0.74
CA TYR A 150 -16.35 13.27 2.08
C TYR A 150 -16.74 12.11 3.00
N TYR A 151 -15.76 11.55 3.70
CA TYR A 151 -15.95 10.47 4.66
C TYR A 151 -15.22 10.80 5.96
N SER A 152 -15.97 10.99 7.04
CA SER A 152 -15.40 11.22 8.37
C SER A 152 -14.73 9.95 8.91
N VAL A 153 -13.54 10.10 9.47
CA VAL A 153 -12.80 9.03 10.13
C VAL A 153 -12.61 9.26 11.62
N SER A 154 -13.26 10.29 12.18
CA SER A 154 -13.17 10.63 13.62
C SER A 154 -13.65 9.51 14.53
N THR A 155 -14.58 8.68 14.05
CA THR A 155 -15.20 7.63 14.84
C THR A 155 -14.51 6.29 14.62
N ASN A 156 -14.42 5.47 15.66
CA ASN A 156 -13.91 4.11 15.54
C ASN A 156 -15.05 3.14 15.26
N GLU A 157 -15.31 2.87 13.98
CA GLU A 157 -16.36 1.95 13.56
C GLU A 157 -15.95 0.49 13.77
N THR A 158 -14.65 0.19 13.83
CA THR A 158 -14.16 -1.17 14.11
C THR A 158 -14.52 -1.62 15.54
N GLN A 159 -14.40 -0.72 16.53
CA GLN A 159 -14.80 -0.99 17.92
C GLN A 159 -16.32 -1.11 18.11
N LYS A 160 -17.11 -0.59 17.19
CA LYS A 160 -18.57 -0.73 17.18
C LYS A 160 -19.07 -2.02 16.52
N GLY A 161 -18.15 -2.90 16.11
CA GLY A 161 -18.48 -4.13 15.41
C GLY A 161 -19.08 -3.91 14.02
N GLN A 162 -18.80 -2.76 13.39
CA GLN A 162 -19.25 -2.50 12.01
C GLN A 162 -18.33 -3.19 11.00
N TYR A 163 -18.91 -3.56 9.86
CA TYR A 163 -18.16 -4.13 8.73
C TYR A 163 -17.58 -3.03 7.83
N GLU A 164 -16.50 -3.38 7.13
CA GLU A 164 -15.89 -2.55 6.11
C GLU A 164 -16.87 -2.25 4.98
N ARG A 165 -16.74 -1.05 4.40
CA ARG A 165 -17.51 -0.63 3.22
C ARG A 165 -16.70 -0.90 1.98
N GLN A 166 -17.31 -1.50 0.97
CA GLN A 166 -16.67 -1.65 -0.33
C GLN A 166 -16.50 -0.29 -1.00
N LEU A 167 -15.28 0.01 -1.46
CA LEU A 167 -15.02 1.16 -2.31
C LEU A 167 -15.46 0.82 -3.73
N LYS A 168 -16.39 1.61 -4.27
CA LYS A 168 -16.84 1.44 -5.66
C LYS A 168 -15.74 1.94 -6.60
N LEU A 169 -14.97 1.00 -7.13
CA LEU A 169 -13.95 1.30 -8.15
C LEU A 169 -14.64 1.36 -9.52
N THR A 170 -14.37 2.38 -10.32
CA THR A 170 -14.73 2.35 -11.74
C THR A 170 -13.79 1.35 -12.40
N ASN A 171 -14.32 0.19 -12.80
CA ASN A 171 -13.56 -0.89 -13.44
C ASN A 171 -13.13 -0.54 -14.89
N ARG A 172 -12.85 0.72 -15.17
CA ARG A 172 -12.27 1.11 -16.44
C ARG A 172 -10.79 0.84 -16.35
N PHE A 173 -10.33 -0.15 -17.10
CA PHE A 173 -8.91 -0.43 -17.27
C PHE A 173 -8.21 0.91 -17.57
N ARG A 174 -7.19 1.25 -16.77
CA ARG A 174 -6.38 2.49 -16.81
C ARG A 174 -6.91 3.71 -16.04
N GLU A 175 -8.12 3.69 -15.48
CA GLU A 175 -8.54 4.72 -14.52
C GLU A 175 -7.99 4.40 -13.12
N ARG A 176 -7.43 5.41 -12.46
CA ARG A 176 -6.85 5.27 -11.11
C ARG A 176 -7.87 5.64 -10.05
N ALA A 177 -7.93 4.85 -8.99
CA ALA A 177 -8.66 5.21 -7.80
C ALA A 177 -7.79 6.08 -6.91
N ARG A 178 -8.30 7.24 -6.48
CA ARG A 178 -7.58 8.16 -5.60
C ARG A 178 -8.37 8.38 -4.31
N ILE A 179 -7.70 8.17 -3.18
CA ILE A 179 -8.17 8.51 -1.85
C ILE A 179 -7.34 9.69 -1.37
N GLN A 180 -8.01 10.81 -1.08
CA GLN A 180 -7.33 12.04 -0.64
C GLN A 180 -7.57 12.27 0.85
N PHE A 181 -6.55 12.75 1.56
CA PHE A 181 -6.73 13.22 2.93
C PHE A 181 -7.53 14.53 2.89
N ALA A 182 -8.58 14.65 3.71
CA ALA A 182 -9.38 15.86 3.71
C ALA A 182 -8.55 17.06 4.18
N ARG A 183 -8.56 18.14 3.39
CA ARG A 183 -7.80 19.36 3.67
C ARG A 183 -8.51 20.17 4.76
N ARG A 184 -7.79 20.55 5.81
CA ARG A 184 -8.16 21.70 6.66
C ARG A 184 -7.08 22.76 6.50
N GLU A 185 -7.44 24.02 6.68
CA GLU A 185 -6.51 25.15 6.55
C GLU A 185 -5.19 24.83 7.27
N ARG A 186 -4.10 24.64 6.50
CA ARG A 186 -2.71 24.32 6.90
C ARG A 186 -2.24 22.84 6.79
N THR A 187 -3.06 21.86 6.43
CA THR A 187 -2.57 20.51 6.07
C THR A 187 -2.31 20.37 4.57
N PHE A 188 -1.19 19.73 4.20
CA PHE A 188 -0.99 19.28 2.82
C PHE A 188 -2.00 18.15 2.56
N ALA A 189 -2.79 18.24 1.48
CA ALA A 189 -3.69 17.16 1.10
C ALA A 189 -2.84 16.03 0.51
N GLY A 190 -2.52 15.03 1.33
CA GLY A 190 -1.92 13.79 0.83
C GLY A 190 -2.91 13.03 -0.04
N PHE A 191 -2.43 12.06 -0.79
CA PHE A 191 -3.28 11.09 -1.46
C PHE A 191 -2.59 9.73 -1.50
N LEU A 192 -3.42 8.68 -1.52
CA LEU A 192 -3.05 7.36 -1.98
C LEU A 192 -3.82 7.10 -3.27
N GLU A 193 -3.12 6.67 -4.30
CA GLU A 193 -3.64 6.41 -5.64
C GLU A 193 -3.20 5.02 -6.09
N PHE A 194 -4.08 4.27 -6.74
CA PHE A 194 -3.76 2.92 -7.21
C PHE A 194 -4.60 2.58 -8.42
N VAL A 195 -4.15 1.58 -9.18
CA VAL A 195 -4.95 1.02 -10.26
C VAL A 195 -5.84 -0.12 -9.75
N PRO A 196 -7.07 -0.29 -10.26
CA PRO A 196 -7.98 -1.35 -9.81
C PRO A 196 -7.60 -2.74 -10.38
N TRP A 197 -6.31 -3.00 -10.61
CA TRP A 197 -5.81 -4.25 -11.15
C TRP A 197 -4.35 -4.50 -10.75
N ALA A 198 -3.96 -5.77 -10.74
CA ALA A 198 -2.60 -6.23 -10.49
C ALA A 198 -2.12 -7.12 -11.63
N ARG A 199 -0.80 -7.17 -11.82
CA ARG A 199 -0.15 -8.06 -12.79
C ARG A 199 0.15 -9.39 -12.15
N LEU A 200 -0.07 -10.44 -12.91
CA LEU A 200 0.48 -11.76 -12.64
C LEU A 200 1.70 -11.93 -13.52
N LEU A 201 2.84 -12.17 -12.89
CA LEU A 201 4.12 -12.36 -13.55
C LEU A 201 4.48 -13.85 -13.52
N ASN A 202 5.10 -14.32 -14.60
CA ASN A 202 5.74 -15.63 -14.64
C ASN A 202 7.11 -15.59 -13.93
N GLU A 203 7.81 -16.73 -13.92
CA GLU A 203 9.13 -16.87 -13.29
C GLU A 203 10.22 -15.97 -13.90
N THR A 204 10.05 -15.57 -15.16
CA THR A 204 10.97 -14.65 -15.87
C THR A 204 10.63 -13.17 -15.65
N GLY A 205 9.57 -12.86 -14.88
CA GLY A 205 9.11 -11.50 -14.62
C GLY A 205 8.18 -10.92 -15.71
N GLY A 206 7.83 -11.69 -16.73
CA GLY A 206 6.91 -11.25 -17.78
C GLY A 206 5.45 -11.31 -17.34
N THR A 207 4.67 -10.28 -17.67
CA THR A 207 3.22 -10.25 -17.43
C THR A 207 2.54 -11.36 -18.23
N VAL A 208 1.77 -12.22 -17.55
CA VAL A 208 0.94 -13.25 -18.19
C VAL A 208 -0.54 -12.94 -18.13
N LYS A 209 -0.98 -12.18 -17.12
CA LYS A 209 -2.40 -11.87 -16.91
C LYS A 209 -2.57 -10.65 -16.02
N TYR A 210 -3.68 -9.94 -16.20
CA TYR A 210 -4.17 -8.92 -15.27
C TYR A 210 -5.34 -9.46 -14.45
N VAL A 211 -5.37 -9.13 -13.16
CA VAL A 211 -6.47 -9.49 -12.24
C VAL A 211 -7.04 -8.25 -11.57
N ASN A 212 -8.35 -8.22 -11.37
CA ASN A 212 -9.02 -7.09 -10.74
C ASN A 212 -8.67 -7.00 -9.26
N VAL A 213 -8.27 -5.80 -8.81
CA VAL A 213 -8.09 -5.46 -7.40
C VAL A 213 -9.38 -4.81 -6.93
N THR A 214 -9.91 -5.30 -5.81
CA THR A 214 -11.04 -4.66 -5.14
C THR A 214 -10.54 -3.91 -3.91
N ALA A 215 -11.31 -2.94 -3.43
CA ALA A 215 -10.93 -2.20 -2.24
C ALA A 215 -12.11 -2.07 -1.27
N SER A 216 -11.81 -2.10 0.03
CA SER A 216 -12.76 -1.85 1.10
C SER A 216 -12.12 -0.94 2.15
N TYR A 217 -12.93 -0.19 2.89
CA TYR A 217 -12.41 0.77 3.87
C TYR A 217 -13.30 0.88 5.11
N ILE A 218 -12.71 1.32 6.21
CA ILE A 218 -13.42 1.59 7.47
C ILE A 218 -12.74 2.71 8.26
N ALA A 219 -13.54 3.55 8.91
CA ALA A 219 -13.06 4.51 9.89
C ALA A 219 -12.64 3.79 11.19
N ALA A 220 -11.41 3.97 11.62
CA ALA A 220 -10.83 3.24 12.74
C ALA A 220 -10.40 4.15 13.90
N GLY A 221 -11.04 5.32 14.04
CA GLY A 221 -10.74 6.27 15.11
C GLY A 221 -9.53 7.13 14.74
N HIS A 222 -9.81 8.24 14.08
CA HIS A 222 -8.84 9.20 13.56
C HIS A 222 -7.86 8.65 12.52
N HIS A 223 -8.13 7.51 11.90
CA HIS A 223 -7.41 7.02 10.72
C HIS A 223 -8.36 6.24 9.82
N LEU A 224 -8.03 6.16 8.53
CA LEU A 224 -8.74 5.34 7.56
C LEU A 224 -7.98 4.02 7.40
N ARG A 225 -8.66 2.90 7.64
CA ARG A 225 -8.15 1.59 7.29
C ARG A 225 -8.67 1.22 5.91
N LEU A 226 -7.75 0.99 4.97
CA LEU A 226 -7.99 0.60 3.59
C LEU A 226 -7.50 -0.84 3.42
N PHE A 227 -8.28 -1.64 2.72
CA PHE A 227 -7.94 -3.00 2.33
C PHE A 227 -7.89 -3.06 0.81
N LEU A 228 -6.74 -3.42 0.25
CA LEU A 228 -6.60 -3.75 -1.17
C LEU A 228 -6.64 -5.27 -1.30
N CYS A 229 -7.67 -5.77 -1.97
CA CYS A 229 -8.01 -7.18 -2.02
C CYS A 229 -7.67 -7.77 -3.39
N TYR A 230 -6.77 -8.75 -3.38
CA TYR A 230 -6.26 -9.48 -4.53
C TYR A 230 -6.93 -10.86 -4.60
N PRO A 231 -7.41 -11.27 -5.78
CA PRO A 231 -7.99 -12.60 -5.96
C PRO A 231 -6.90 -13.68 -5.93
N TYR A 232 -7.33 -14.94 -5.91
CA TYR A 232 -6.44 -16.09 -6.11
C TYR A 232 -5.59 -15.94 -7.38
N PHE A 233 -4.26 -16.04 -7.23
CA PHE A 233 -3.30 -15.93 -8.33
C PHE A 233 -2.43 -17.18 -8.55
N GLY A 234 -2.72 -18.27 -7.82
CA GLY A 234 -1.99 -19.54 -7.91
C GLY A 234 -0.50 -19.35 -7.64
N ASN A 235 0.34 -19.93 -8.51
CA ASN A 235 1.80 -19.92 -8.38
C ASN A 235 2.49 -18.70 -9.04
N HIS A 236 1.72 -17.75 -9.58
CA HIS A 236 2.28 -16.56 -10.20
C HIS A 236 2.76 -15.57 -9.14
N THR A 237 3.64 -14.66 -9.54
CA THR A 237 3.97 -13.49 -8.73
C THR A 237 2.95 -12.40 -8.98
N LEU A 238 2.33 -11.88 -7.93
CA LEU A 238 1.45 -10.72 -8.01
C LEU A 238 2.27 -9.45 -7.85
N GLU A 239 2.13 -8.49 -8.77
CA GLU A 239 2.69 -7.14 -8.67
C GLU A 239 1.58 -6.10 -8.84
N HIS A 240 1.46 -5.20 -7.86
CA HIS A 240 0.49 -4.11 -7.88
C HIS A 240 1.19 -2.78 -7.64
N ASP A 241 0.76 -1.72 -8.33
CA ASP A 241 1.49 -0.46 -8.47
C ASP A 241 0.78 0.75 -7.81
N PRO A 242 0.55 0.78 -6.48
CA PRO A 242 0.05 1.96 -5.80
C PRO A 242 1.07 3.10 -5.74
N THR A 243 0.59 4.30 -5.46
CA THR A 243 1.36 5.55 -5.41
C THR A 243 0.84 6.38 -4.25
N ILE A 244 1.75 7.04 -3.53
CA ILE A 244 1.39 7.93 -2.44
C ILE A 244 2.07 9.27 -2.72
N GLY A 245 1.34 10.36 -2.55
CA GLY A 245 1.87 11.69 -2.83
C GLY A 245 1.16 12.78 -2.06
N LEU A 246 1.59 14.02 -2.32
CA LEU A 246 0.87 15.22 -1.93
C LEU A 246 0.21 15.85 -3.17
N ALA A 247 -1.05 16.25 -3.05
CA ALA A 247 -1.83 16.85 -4.14
C ALA A 247 -1.27 18.21 -4.61
N SER A 248 -0.39 18.82 -3.82
CA SER A 248 0.39 20.00 -4.20
C SER A 248 1.77 19.86 -3.59
N ALA A 249 2.70 19.24 -4.32
CA ALA A 249 4.10 19.30 -3.95
C ALA A 249 4.56 20.76 -4.13
N PRO A 250 5.09 21.43 -3.09
CA PRO A 250 5.80 22.68 -3.34
C PRO A 250 6.94 22.39 -4.33
N THR A 251 7.29 23.34 -5.19
CA THR A 251 8.52 23.26 -6.01
C THR A 251 9.67 22.95 -5.07
N ILE A 252 10.14 21.69 -5.11
CA ILE A 252 11.18 21.21 -4.20
C ILE A 252 12.46 21.93 -4.64
N PRO A 253 13.00 22.88 -3.86
CA PRO A 253 14.37 23.27 -4.06
C PRO A 253 15.17 22.01 -3.71
N THR A 254 15.82 21.44 -4.72
CA THR A 254 16.93 20.48 -4.66
C THR A 254 17.34 19.99 -3.25
N LEU A 255 17.43 18.66 -3.13
CA LEU A 255 17.95 17.85 -2.02
C LEU A 255 16.98 17.56 -0.86
N ILE A 256 16.29 16.43 -0.97
CA ILE A 256 16.07 15.60 0.22
C ILE A 256 17.44 15.11 0.68
N ASN A 257 17.92 15.63 1.82
CA ASN A 257 19.15 15.16 2.46
C ASN A 257 18.98 13.66 2.82
N PRO A 258 20.02 12.81 2.64
CA PRO A 258 20.03 11.41 3.07
C PRO A 258 19.49 11.15 4.48
N ILE A 259 19.67 12.08 5.41
CA ILE A 259 19.12 12.00 6.77
C ILE A 259 17.58 12.00 6.76
N MET A 260 16.95 12.85 5.95
CA MET A 260 15.48 12.87 5.84
C MET A 260 14.93 11.66 5.11
N LEU A 261 15.67 11.16 4.12
CA LEU A 261 15.34 9.89 3.48
C LEU A 261 15.43 8.73 4.49
N ALA A 262 16.44 8.71 5.36
CA ALA A 262 16.55 7.71 6.43
C ALA A 262 15.37 7.80 7.43
N ILE A 263 14.90 9.00 7.77
CA ILE A 263 13.70 9.22 8.60
C ILE A 263 12.43 8.70 7.89
N LEU A 264 12.29 8.97 6.59
CA LEU A 264 11.17 8.48 5.76
C LEU A 264 11.17 6.94 5.65
N ILE A 265 12.35 6.33 5.55
CA ILE A 265 12.55 4.88 5.49
C ILE A 265 12.31 4.23 6.86
N GLY A 266 12.78 4.85 7.96
CA GLY A 266 12.62 4.34 9.33
C GLY A 266 11.19 4.41 9.88
N ALA A 267 10.33 5.23 9.28
CA ALA A 267 8.89 5.36 9.62
C ALA A 267 7.95 4.47 8.76
N THR A 268 8.50 3.48 8.06
CA THR A 268 7.83 2.39 7.31
C THR A 268 6.81 2.72 6.20
N ILE A 269 6.35 3.97 6.03
CA ILE A 269 5.86 4.68 4.83
C ILE A 269 5.19 5.99 5.32
N ALA A 270 5.98 6.89 5.92
CA ALA A 270 5.53 8.24 6.22
C ALA A 270 5.80 9.13 5.01
N ILE A 271 4.82 9.89 4.49
CA ILE A 271 5.14 11.03 3.61
C ILE A 271 5.35 12.25 4.50
N ALA A 272 6.55 12.37 5.05
CA ALA A 272 7.05 13.64 5.58
C ALA A 272 7.86 14.36 4.49
N ILE A 273 7.20 15.08 3.56
CA ILE A 273 7.97 16.03 2.74
C ILE A 273 8.45 17.13 3.68
N ALA A 274 9.73 17.06 3.97
CA ALA A 274 10.44 18.09 4.69
C ALA A 274 10.71 19.27 3.77
N ILE A 275 9.96 20.34 3.98
CA ILE A 275 10.43 21.65 3.57
C ILE A 275 11.47 22.05 4.61
N ALA A 276 12.71 22.23 4.16
CA ALA A 276 13.78 22.82 4.93
C ALA A 276 13.33 24.19 5.44
N SER A 277 12.85 24.24 6.67
CA SER A 277 13.04 25.33 7.63
C SER A 277 12.25 25.03 8.89
N ILE A 278 12.85 25.40 10.02
CA ILE A 278 12.44 25.33 11.43
C ILE A 278 10.94 25.63 11.72
N LYS A 279 10.17 26.13 10.74
CA LYS A 279 8.72 26.39 10.80
C LYS A 279 7.79 25.16 10.68
N ILE A 280 8.25 23.98 10.24
CA ILE A 280 7.36 22.79 10.07
C ILE A 280 7.16 21.95 11.34
N ARG A 281 8.00 22.07 12.38
CA ARG A 281 7.87 21.24 13.60
C ARG A 281 6.45 21.20 14.20
N LYS A 282 5.68 22.28 14.04
CA LYS A 282 4.30 22.41 14.53
C LYS A 282 3.19 21.92 13.57
N LYS A 283 3.51 21.32 12.41
CA LYS A 283 2.52 20.93 11.38
C LYS A 283 2.26 19.41 11.34
N THR A 284 1.01 19.06 11.03
CA THR A 284 0.54 17.68 10.78
C THR A 284 0.94 17.20 9.39
N VAL A 285 1.35 15.94 9.30
CA VAL A 285 1.93 15.21 8.17
C VAL A 285 1.09 13.96 7.91
N ASN A 286 0.89 13.56 6.65
CA ASN A 286 0.13 12.35 6.31
C ASN A 286 1.06 11.13 6.21
N ILE A 287 0.64 10.03 6.82
CA ILE A 287 1.35 8.75 6.86
C ILE A 287 0.44 7.68 6.30
N VAL A 288 1.04 6.73 5.62
CA VAL A 288 0.36 5.54 5.13
C VAL A 288 1.16 4.34 5.63
N ASN A 289 0.67 3.64 6.64
CA ASN A 289 1.32 2.43 7.11
C ASN A 289 0.77 1.23 6.33
N VAL A 290 1.64 0.35 5.83
CA VAL A 290 1.26 -0.82 4.99
C VAL A 290 1.62 -2.11 5.74
N GLN A 291 0.68 -3.06 5.79
CA GLN A 291 0.73 -4.31 6.56
C GLN A 291 0.28 -5.52 5.76
#